data_AF-A0A0K9YMF5-F1
#
_entry.id   AF-A0A0K9YMF5-F1
#
_cell.length_a   1.000
_cell.length_b   1.000
_cell.length_c   1.000
_cell.angle_alpha   90.00
_cell.angle_beta   90.00
_cell.angle_gamma   90.00
#
_symmetry.space_group_name_H-M   'P 1'
#
loop_
_entity.id
_entity.type
_entity.pdbx_description
1 polymer ?
#
loop_
_entity_poly.entity_id
_entity_poly.type
_entity_poly.pdbx_seq_one_letter_code
_entity_poly.pdbx_strand_id
1 'polypeptide(L)'
;MDDGVYVLIKKGDPEQLQKRKFLHKDESTIGRRGNQLKPDIEFSSPYVSRKHAVIRKFGHQYTISDLASKHGTEVNGVAVHQTPHPLFHGDVISLAKGVVELIFFAEGSEMDVTREFSFPLPAAKADPKTAVSGLVINLERREIRLDGNRIYLTGKDMDLLMLLFQRANQAVSYEEIMVLIWPERLVGTDKNVPDVGRTEINALVYRLRKRLGRYGEKVTTIPRYGYMWEE
;
A
#
# COMPACT_ATOMS: atom_id res chain seq x y z
N MET A 1 13.58 -7.82 22.25
CA MET A 1 13.46 -9.08 21.50
C MET A 1 13.00 -8.68 20.12
N ASP A 2 13.70 -9.12 19.07
CA ASP A 2 13.56 -8.63 17.69
C ASP A 2 12.08 -8.48 17.26
N ASP A 3 11.69 -7.27 16.86
CA ASP A 3 10.31 -6.80 16.59
C ASP A 3 9.58 -7.52 15.42
N GLY A 4 10.02 -8.71 14.99
CA GLY A 4 9.33 -9.52 13.97
C GLY A 4 9.02 -8.80 12.65
N VAL A 5 9.73 -7.70 12.35
CA VAL A 5 9.57 -6.93 11.10
C VAL A 5 10.45 -7.52 10.01
N TYR A 6 9.84 -7.86 8.88
CA TYR A 6 10.53 -8.44 7.73
C TYR A 6 9.89 -8.05 6.41
N VAL A 7 10.62 -8.22 5.31
CA VAL A 7 10.03 -8.28 3.97
C VAL A 7 10.04 -9.71 3.44
N LEU A 8 8.93 -10.13 2.83
CA LEU A 8 8.78 -11.41 2.15
C LEU A 8 9.01 -11.22 0.65
N ILE A 9 9.92 -12.00 0.07
CA ILE A 9 10.23 -11.92 -1.35
C ILE A 9 9.20 -12.73 -2.16
N LYS A 10 8.33 -12.06 -2.90
CA LYS A 10 7.32 -12.69 -3.76
C LYS A 10 7.81 -12.93 -5.17
N LYS A 11 8.67 -12.04 -5.69
CA LYS A 11 9.22 -12.10 -7.04
C LYS A 11 10.63 -11.52 -7.07
N GLY A 12 11.51 -12.09 -7.90
CA GLY A 12 12.91 -11.70 -8.01
C GLY A 12 13.81 -12.91 -8.28
N ASP A 13 14.97 -12.96 -7.63
CA ASP A 13 15.91 -14.07 -7.76
C ASP A 13 15.27 -15.40 -7.29
N PRO A 14 15.35 -16.49 -8.08
CA PRO A 14 14.71 -17.77 -7.75
C PRO A 14 15.09 -18.32 -6.38
N GLU A 15 16.36 -18.20 -6.00
CA GLU A 15 16.87 -18.67 -4.71
C GLU A 15 16.41 -17.84 -3.51
N GLN A 16 15.81 -16.67 -3.75
CA GLN A 16 15.30 -15.78 -2.71
C GLN A 16 13.78 -15.86 -2.54
N LEU A 17 13.05 -16.54 -3.43
CA LEU A 17 11.60 -16.61 -3.38
C LEU A 17 11.08 -17.19 -2.06
N GLN A 18 10.00 -16.58 -1.54
CA GLN A 18 9.37 -16.87 -0.25
C GLN A 18 10.30 -16.74 0.99
N LYS A 19 11.54 -16.24 0.83
CA LYS A 19 12.41 -15.97 1.98
C LYS A 19 11.98 -14.69 2.67
N ARG A 20 12.04 -14.73 4.00
CA ARG A 20 11.87 -13.56 4.87
C ARG A 20 13.23 -12.89 5.05
N LYS A 21 13.27 -11.57 4.90
CA LYS A 21 14.42 -10.72 5.21
C LYS A 21 14.04 -9.82 6.36
N PHE A 22 14.49 -10.17 7.55
CA PHE A 22 14.23 -9.42 8.77
C PHE A 22 14.97 -8.09 8.77
N LEU A 23 14.29 -7.03 9.21
CA LEU A 23 14.79 -5.66 9.22
C LEU A 23 15.31 -5.32 10.63
N HIS A 24 16.50 -5.83 10.96
CA HIS A 24 17.10 -5.62 12.28
C HIS A 24 17.79 -4.26 12.46
N LYS A 25 18.09 -3.58 11.34
CA LYS A 25 18.83 -2.32 11.32
C LYS A 25 17.90 -1.14 11.17
N ASP A 26 18.31 0.01 11.71
CA ASP A 26 17.61 1.27 11.48
C ASP A 26 17.58 1.66 10.01
N GLU A 27 18.56 1.21 9.23
CA GLU A 27 18.60 1.36 7.78
C GLU A 27 18.87 0.00 7.13
N SER A 28 17.97 -0.42 6.25
CA SER A 28 18.06 -1.64 5.45
C SER A 28 18.05 -1.30 3.96
N THR A 29 19.15 -1.58 3.28
CA THR A 29 19.36 -1.23 1.87
C THR A 29 18.88 -2.34 0.95
N ILE A 30 18.20 -1.94 -0.14
CA ILE A 30 17.74 -2.85 -1.19
C ILE A 30 18.46 -2.50 -2.49
N GLY A 31 18.99 -3.52 -3.17
CA GLY A 31 19.63 -3.28 -4.45
C GLY A 31 20.29 -4.49 -5.09
N ARG A 32 20.99 -4.23 -6.17
CA ARG A 32 21.68 -5.27 -6.93
C ARG A 32 23.06 -5.59 -6.37
N ARG A 33 23.35 -6.88 -6.25
CA ARG A 33 24.66 -7.42 -5.86
C ARG A 33 25.77 -6.91 -6.79
N GLY A 34 26.91 -6.52 -6.21
CA GLY A 34 28.11 -6.16 -6.95
C GLY A 34 29.38 -6.35 -6.12
N ASN A 35 30.55 -6.24 -6.76
CA ASN A 35 31.83 -6.60 -6.13
C ASN A 35 32.24 -5.69 -4.97
N GLN A 36 31.77 -4.43 -4.94
CA GLN A 36 32.15 -3.43 -3.93
C GLN A 36 31.02 -3.04 -2.98
N LEU A 37 29.76 -3.38 -3.32
CA LEU A 37 28.60 -2.95 -2.56
C LEU A 37 27.68 -4.15 -2.33
N LYS A 38 27.38 -4.43 -1.06
CA LYS A 38 26.52 -5.53 -0.64
C LYS A 38 25.29 -4.98 0.08
N PRO A 39 24.15 -4.83 -0.62
CA PRO A 39 22.88 -4.45 -0.01
C PRO A 39 22.44 -5.49 1.03
N ASP A 40 21.64 -5.06 2.01
CA ASP A 40 21.06 -5.97 3.02
C ASP A 40 20.05 -6.94 2.39
N ILE A 41 19.28 -6.42 1.42
CA ILE A 41 18.35 -7.18 0.59
C ILE A 41 18.86 -7.10 -0.85
N GLU A 42 19.57 -8.14 -1.26
CA GLU A 42 20.28 -8.20 -2.54
C GLU A 42 19.52 -8.98 -3.62
N PHE A 43 19.60 -8.47 -4.84
CA PHE A 43 19.11 -9.11 -6.06
C PHE A 43 20.18 -9.19 -7.14
N SER A 44 20.04 -10.10 -8.11
CA SER A 44 20.98 -10.30 -9.22
C SER A 44 20.59 -9.49 -10.47
N SER A 45 19.29 -9.23 -10.65
CA SER A 45 18.74 -8.66 -11.88
C SER A 45 19.37 -7.31 -12.26
N PRO A 46 19.85 -7.12 -13.50
CA PRO A 46 20.49 -5.89 -13.96
C PRO A 46 19.55 -4.67 -14.01
N TYR A 47 18.23 -4.90 -13.99
CA TYR A 47 17.22 -3.85 -13.91
C TYR A 47 17.12 -3.23 -12.51
N VAL A 48 17.65 -3.90 -11.49
CA VAL A 48 17.75 -3.34 -10.14
C VAL A 48 19.05 -2.52 -10.06
N SER A 49 18.94 -1.24 -9.68
CA SER A 49 20.12 -0.42 -9.34
C SER A 49 20.91 -1.00 -8.16
N ARG A 50 22.23 -0.79 -8.13
CA ARG A 50 23.11 -1.25 -7.02
C ARG A 50 22.67 -0.72 -5.66
N LYS A 51 22.29 0.56 -5.61
CA LYS A 51 21.55 1.19 -4.52
C LYS A 51 20.19 1.56 -5.11
N HIS A 52 19.17 0.78 -4.83
CA HIS A 52 17.86 0.97 -5.47
C HIS A 52 16.92 1.73 -4.56
N ALA A 53 16.72 1.20 -3.36
CA ALA A 53 15.84 1.76 -2.37
C ALA A 53 16.42 1.51 -0.97
N VAL A 54 15.86 2.18 0.01
CA VAL A 54 16.24 2.03 1.41
C VAL A 54 15.00 2.04 2.28
N ILE A 55 14.91 1.08 3.18
CA ILE A 55 13.91 1.06 4.24
C ILE A 55 14.57 1.61 5.50
N ARG A 56 13.94 2.61 6.12
CA ARG A 56 14.39 3.22 7.36
C ARG A 56 13.38 3.03 8.48
N LYS A 57 13.87 2.67 9.66
CA LYS A 57 13.11 2.64 10.91
C LYS A 57 13.23 4.00 11.60
N PHE A 58 12.10 4.59 11.98
CA PHE A 58 12.02 5.78 12.82
C PHE A 58 11.11 5.46 14.01
N GLY A 59 11.71 5.12 15.15
CA GLY A 59 10.95 4.60 16.30
C GLY A 59 10.25 3.29 15.95
N HIS A 60 8.92 3.28 15.97
CA HIS A 60 8.10 2.12 15.58
C HIS A 60 7.62 2.14 14.11
N GLN A 61 7.97 3.19 13.36
CA GLN A 61 7.52 3.35 11.98
C GLN A 61 8.62 2.93 11.00
N TYR A 62 8.20 2.45 9.85
CA TYR A 62 9.08 2.15 8.73
C TYR A 62 8.71 3.04 7.55
N THR A 63 9.72 3.47 6.81
CA THR A 63 9.56 4.24 5.58
C THR A 63 10.45 3.65 4.51
N ILE A 64 10.10 3.81 3.25
CA ILE A 64 10.92 3.48 2.09
C ILE A 64 11.22 4.74 1.28
N SER A 65 12.43 4.84 0.73
CA SER A 65 12.81 5.88 -0.21
C SER A 65 13.54 5.27 -1.39
N ASP A 66 13.26 5.76 -2.60
CA ASP A 66 14.03 5.42 -3.79
C ASP A 66 15.38 6.16 -3.76
N LEU A 67 16.46 5.49 -4.14
CA LEU A 67 17.82 6.05 -4.15
C LEU A 67 18.24 6.53 -5.54
N ALA A 68 17.33 7.23 -6.23
CA ALA A 68 17.49 7.62 -7.64
C ALA A 68 17.76 6.41 -8.54
N SER A 69 16.92 5.38 -8.39
CA SER A 69 17.02 4.16 -9.17
C SER A 69 16.70 4.42 -10.65
N LYS A 70 17.26 3.60 -11.55
CA LYS A 70 17.05 3.78 -12.99
C LYS A 70 15.63 3.43 -13.43
N HIS A 71 15.00 2.48 -12.73
CA HIS A 71 13.73 1.88 -13.14
C HIS A 71 12.59 2.09 -12.14
N GLY A 72 12.85 2.84 -11.06
CA GLY A 72 11.86 3.26 -10.09
C GLY A 72 11.54 2.21 -9.03
N THR A 73 11.07 2.73 -7.90
CA THR A 73 10.48 1.99 -6.79
C THR A 73 9.01 2.36 -6.72
N GLU A 74 8.13 1.39 -6.45
CA GLU A 74 6.71 1.60 -6.27
C GLU A 74 6.25 0.91 -4.97
N VAL A 75 5.30 1.51 -4.27
CA VAL A 75 4.58 0.89 -3.15
C VAL A 75 3.11 0.86 -3.53
N ASN A 76 2.53 -0.34 -3.56
CA ASN A 76 1.15 -0.58 -4.01
C ASN A 76 0.84 0.07 -5.38
N GLY A 77 1.80 0.06 -6.30
CA GLY A 77 1.70 0.66 -7.64
C GLY A 77 1.87 2.19 -7.68
N VAL A 78 2.12 2.85 -6.54
CA VAL A 78 2.41 4.29 -6.48
C VAL A 78 3.91 4.50 -6.47
N ALA A 79 4.40 5.32 -7.41
CA ALA A 79 5.82 5.64 -7.50
C ALA A 79 6.33 6.29 -6.19
N VAL A 80 7.43 5.73 -5.69
CA VAL A 80 8.21 6.26 -4.57
C VAL A 80 9.44 6.94 -5.13
N HIS A 81 9.73 8.14 -4.63
CA HIS A 81 10.89 8.94 -4.99
C HIS A 81 11.86 9.03 -3.80
N GLN A 82 12.78 9.98 -3.82
CA GLN A 82 13.80 10.12 -2.76
C GLN A 82 13.23 10.60 -1.41
N THR A 83 11.98 11.06 -1.39
CA THR A 83 11.25 11.41 -0.17
C THR A 83 10.74 10.15 0.55
N PRO A 84 10.87 10.05 1.88
CA PRO A 84 10.34 8.92 2.65
C PRO A 84 8.84 8.70 2.44
N HIS A 85 8.50 7.47 2.06
CA HIS A 85 7.15 6.97 1.93
C HIS A 85 6.86 5.99 3.08
N PRO A 86 5.82 6.19 3.91
CA PRO A 86 5.48 5.28 4.99
C PRO A 86 5.21 3.84 4.50
N LEU A 87 5.65 2.86 5.27
CA LEU A 87 5.33 1.45 5.05
C LEU A 87 4.43 0.93 6.17
N PHE A 88 3.37 0.24 5.78
CA PHE A 88 2.43 -0.43 6.66
C PHE A 88 2.45 -1.94 6.43
N HIS A 89 2.09 -2.70 7.47
CA HIS A 89 1.93 -4.15 7.38
C HIS A 89 1.05 -4.52 6.18
N GLY A 90 1.56 -5.41 5.32
CA GLY A 90 0.90 -5.89 4.10
C GLY A 90 1.25 -5.11 2.83
N ASP A 91 1.99 -4.00 2.90
CA ASP A 91 2.32 -3.20 1.72
C ASP A 91 3.20 -3.97 0.73
N VAL A 92 2.88 -3.84 -0.56
CA VAL A 92 3.63 -4.45 -1.66
C VAL A 92 4.63 -3.44 -2.21
N ILE A 93 5.92 -3.78 -2.15
CA ILE A 93 7.02 -2.98 -2.71
C ILE A 93 7.43 -3.61 -4.04
N SER A 94 7.33 -2.86 -5.13
CA SER A 94 7.75 -3.25 -6.48
C SER A 94 9.00 -2.47 -6.87
N LEU A 95 10.01 -3.16 -7.39
CA LEU A 95 11.23 -2.53 -7.91
C LEU A 95 11.36 -2.79 -9.40
N ALA A 96 11.91 -1.80 -10.10
CA ALA A 96 12.21 -1.88 -11.52
C ALA A 96 11.01 -2.35 -12.36
N LYS A 97 9.84 -1.75 -12.11
CA LYS A 97 8.57 -2.07 -12.80
C LYS A 97 8.14 -3.53 -12.64
N GLY A 98 8.18 -4.04 -11.40
CA GLY A 98 7.72 -5.38 -11.07
C GLY A 98 8.70 -6.52 -11.39
N VAL A 99 9.98 -6.21 -11.63
CA VAL A 99 11.02 -7.24 -11.73
C VAL A 99 11.24 -7.92 -10.37
N VAL A 100 11.11 -7.15 -9.29
CA VAL A 100 11.13 -7.63 -7.91
C VAL A 100 9.87 -7.17 -7.22
N GLU A 101 9.25 -8.05 -6.44
CA GLU A 101 8.10 -7.74 -5.59
C GLU A 101 8.33 -8.29 -4.18
N LEU A 102 8.14 -7.42 -3.19
CA LEU A 102 8.28 -7.71 -1.77
C LEU A 102 6.98 -7.38 -1.06
N ILE A 103 6.70 -8.07 0.05
CA ILE A 103 5.60 -7.70 0.96
C ILE A 103 6.20 -7.35 2.32
N PHE A 104 5.88 -6.17 2.83
CA PHE A 104 6.34 -5.72 4.15
C PHE A 104 5.44 -6.28 5.26
N PHE A 105 6.05 -6.84 6.29
CA PHE A 105 5.38 -7.36 7.48
C PHE A 105 6.01 -6.71 8.72
N ALA A 106 5.18 -6.18 9.60
CA ALA A 106 5.54 -5.86 10.96
C ALA A 106 4.66 -6.72 11.88
N GLU A 107 5.20 -7.85 12.37
CA GLU A 107 4.54 -8.72 13.35
C GLU A 107 5.19 -8.50 14.71
N GLY A 108 4.50 -7.85 15.67
CA GLY A 108 5.04 -7.72 17.03
C GLY A 108 5.11 -6.32 17.65
N SER A 109 4.30 -5.37 17.21
CA SER A 109 3.89 -4.27 18.10
C SER A 109 2.48 -4.54 18.59
N GLU A 110 2.26 -4.50 19.90
CA GLU A 110 0.94 -4.29 20.51
C GLU A 110 0.34 -2.94 20.06
N MET A 111 0.03 -2.82 18.77
CA MET A 111 -0.66 -1.69 18.15
C MET A 111 -1.55 -2.17 17.00
N ASP A 112 -2.17 -3.35 17.17
CA ASP A 112 -3.54 -3.45 16.70
C ASP A 112 -4.43 -2.88 17.80
N VAL A 113 -5.18 -1.84 17.42
CA VAL A 113 -6.17 -1.07 18.21
C VAL A 113 -5.60 0.15 18.98
N THR A 114 -6.09 1.33 18.59
CA THR A 114 -5.97 2.65 19.27
C THR A 114 -4.59 3.32 19.32
N ARG A 115 -4.29 4.15 18.32
CA ARG A 115 -4.31 5.63 18.48
C ARG A 115 -3.92 6.32 17.17
N GLU A 116 -4.75 7.28 16.82
CA GLU A 116 -4.49 8.34 15.87
C GLU A 116 -3.13 8.99 16.17
N PHE A 117 -2.17 8.86 15.25
CA PHE A 117 -1.01 9.73 15.22
C PHE A 117 -0.75 10.16 13.78
N SER A 118 -1.41 11.27 13.44
CA SER A 118 -1.01 12.21 12.40
C SER A 118 0.45 12.59 12.62
N PHE A 119 1.35 12.05 11.81
CA PHE A 119 2.68 12.64 11.66
C PHE A 119 2.59 13.80 10.66
N PRO A 120 3.04 15.01 11.03
CA PRO A 120 3.14 16.12 10.09
C PRO A 120 4.22 15.79 9.05
N LEU A 121 3.78 15.53 7.83
CA LEU A 121 4.68 15.53 6.67
C LEU A 121 5.29 16.92 6.53
N PRO A 122 6.56 17.06 6.10
CA PRO A 122 7.14 18.36 5.78
C PRO A 122 6.20 19.05 4.80
N ALA A 123 5.70 20.22 5.20
CA ALA A 123 4.82 21.04 4.37
C ALA A 123 5.53 21.29 3.03
N ALA A 124 5.14 20.53 2.01
CA ALA A 124 5.26 21.00 0.65
C ALA A 124 4.40 22.27 0.61
N LYS A 125 5.07 23.42 0.57
CA LYS A 125 4.47 24.77 0.59
C LYS A 125 3.18 24.79 -0.24
N ALA A 126 2.05 24.78 0.44
CA ALA A 126 0.77 25.17 -0.09
C ALA A 126 0.39 26.43 0.66
N ASP A 127 0.04 27.48 -0.08
CA ASP A 127 -0.31 28.79 0.47
C ASP A 127 -1.36 28.68 1.58
N PRO A 128 -1.18 29.32 2.75
CA PRO A 128 -1.99 29.10 3.95
C PRO A 128 -3.38 29.79 3.90
N LYS A 129 -3.98 29.98 2.72
CA LYS A 129 -5.26 30.70 2.58
C LYS A 129 -6.47 29.85 2.15
N THR A 130 -6.33 28.54 2.05
CA THR A 130 -7.48 27.66 1.79
C THR A 130 -7.32 26.34 2.54
N ALA A 131 -7.49 26.38 3.86
CA ALA A 131 -7.77 25.18 4.63
C ALA A 131 -9.17 24.69 4.24
N VAL A 132 -9.24 23.88 3.19
CA VAL A 132 -10.49 23.24 2.77
C VAL A 132 -10.77 22.13 3.80
N SER A 133 -11.62 22.42 4.78
CA SER A 133 -12.25 21.40 5.61
C SER A 133 -13.10 20.51 4.70
N GLY A 134 -12.83 19.21 4.66
CA GLY A 134 -13.41 18.37 3.61
C GLY A 134 -12.63 17.12 3.29
N LEU A 135 -13.32 16.16 2.68
CA LEU A 135 -12.71 15.05 1.95
C LEU A 135 -12.44 15.51 0.51
N VAL A 136 -11.19 15.48 0.09
CA VAL A 136 -10.77 15.74 -1.29
C VAL A 136 -10.20 14.45 -1.85
N ILE A 137 -10.84 13.91 -2.88
CA ILE A 137 -10.36 12.74 -3.61
C ILE A 137 -9.92 13.20 -4.99
N ASN A 138 -8.63 13.00 -5.30
CA ASN A 138 -8.09 13.20 -6.63
C ASN A 138 -7.93 11.84 -7.32
N LEU A 139 -8.82 11.56 -8.27
CA LEU A 139 -8.88 10.29 -8.98
C LEU A 139 -7.65 10.06 -9.89
N GLU A 140 -7.17 11.09 -10.57
CA GLU A 140 -6.01 10.99 -11.47
C GLU A 140 -4.72 10.68 -10.70
N ARG A 141 -4.54 11.34 -9.55
CA ARG A 141 -3.35 11.20 -8.71
C ARG A 141 -3.46 10.10 -7.67
N ARG A 142 -4.61 9.41 -7.60
CA ARG A 142 -4.94 8.43 -6.55
C ARG A 142 -4.56 8.97 -5.17
N GLU A 143 -5.00 10.19 -4.87
CA GLU A 143 -4.66 10.91 -3.63
C GLU A 143 -5.94 11.28 -2.89
N ILE A 144 -5.96 11.01 -1.58
CA ILE A 144 -7.08 11.37 -0.72
C ILE A 144 -6.56 12.28 0.37
N ARG A 145 -7.25 13.39 0.58
CA ARG A 145 -6.99 14.31 1.69
C ARG A 145 -8.24 14.44 2.54
N LEU A 146 -8.06 14.33 3.85
CA LEU A 146 -9.10 14.55 4.84
C LEU A 146 -8.67 15.74 5.69
N ASP A 147 -9.47 16.80 5.64
CA ASP A 147 -9.20 18.07 6.34
C ASP A 147 -7.80 18.62 6.03
N GLY A 148 -7.41 18.55 4.75
CA GLY A 148 -6.10 18.97 4.24
C GLY A 148 -4.97 17.96 4.42
N ASN A 149 -5.13 16.94 5.26
CA ASN A 149 -4.12 15.92 5.51
C ASN A 149 -4.27 14.75 4.56
N ARG A 150 -3.18 14.36 3.87
CA ARG A 150 -3.20 13.18 3.00
C ARG A 150 -3.40 11.91 3.84
N ILE A 151 -4.41 11.12 3.49
CA ILE A 151 -4.63 9.78 4.04
C ILE A 151 -4.20 8.74 3.00
N TYR A 152 -3.62 7.64 3.48
CA TYR A 152 -3.16 6.54 2.64
C TYR A 152 -4.08 5.34 2.84
N LEU A 153 -4.57 4.78 1.73
CA LEU A 153 -5.34 3.53 1.69
C LEU A 153 -4.49 2.44 1.01
N THR A 154 -4.63 1.21 1.49
CA THR A 154 -3.92 0.04 0.95
C THR A 154 -4.59 -0.46 -0.34
N GLY A 155 -3.82 -0.95 -1.32
CA GLY A 155 -4.25 -1.45 -2.64
C GLY A 155 -5.76 -1.60 -2.87
N LYS A 156 -6.33 -2.74 -2.48
CA LYS A 156 -7.75 -3.07 -2.72
C LYS A 156 -8.75 -2.14 -2.00
N ASP A 157 -8.38 -1.58 -0.84
CA ASP A 157 -9.20 -0.57 -0.13
C ASP A 157 -9.26 0.74 -0.94
N MET A 158 -8.14 1.12 -1.57
CA MET A 158 -8.06 2.28 -2.48
C MET A 158 -8.87 2.02 -3.75
N ASP A 159 -8.67 0.86 -4.38
CA ASP A 159 -9.39 0.51 -5.61
C ASP A 159 -10.91 0.46 -5.37
N LEU A 160 -11.36 -0.05 -4.20
CA LEU A 160 -12.76 -0.04 -3.81
C LEU A 160 -13.29 1.39 -3.64
N LEU A 161 -12.57 2.28 -2.95
CA LEU A 161 -12.99 3.67 -2.81
C LEU A 161 -13.10 4.36 -4.18
N MET A 162 -12.10 4.17 -5.03
CA MET A 162 -12.07 4.76 -6.38
C MET A 162 -13.25 4.28 -7.21
N LEU A 163 -13.57 2.98 -7.16
CA LEU A 163 -14.72 2.39 -7.83
C LEU A 163 -16.03 3.02 -7.34
N LEU A 164 -16.25 3.06 -6.02
CA LEU A 164 -17.47 3.61 -5.45
C LEU A 164 -17.60 5.12 -5.70
N PHE A 165 -16.50 5.87 -5.60
CA PHE A 165 -16.50 7.33 -5.81
C PHE A 165 -16.70 7.69 -7.28
N GLN A 166 -16.11 6.94 -8.23
CA GLN A 166 -16.35 7.13 -9.66
C GLN A 166 -17.81 6.80 -10.05
N ARG A 167 -18.47 5.94 -9.26
CA ARG A 167 -19.88 5.56 -9.38
C ARG A 167 -20.73 6.21 -8.29
N ALA A 168 -20.42 7.44 -7.88
CA ALA A 168 -21.16 8.14 -6.85
C ALA A 168 -22.67 8.12 -7.13
N ASN A 169 -23.46 7.87 -6.09
CA ASN A 169 -24.91 7.69 -6.10
C ASN A 169 -25.42 6.52 -6.98
N GLN A 170 -24.54 5.59 -7.35
CA GLN A 170 -24.91 4.34 -8.04
C GLN A 170 -24.45 3.14 -7.20
N ALA A 171 -25.36 2.20 -6.97
CA ALA A 171 -25.02 0.96 -6.29
C ALA A 171 -24.10 0.10 -7.16
N VAL A 172 -23.00 -0.38 -6.59
CA VAL A 172 -22.10 -1.35 -7.22
C VAL A 172 -22.33 -2.71 -6.59
N SER A 173 -22.56 -3.72 -7.42
CA SER A 173 -22.88 -5.08 -6.95
C SER A 173 -21.66 -5.80 -6.37
N TYR A 174 -21.89 -6.83 -5.55
CA TYR A 174 -20.81 -7.69 -5.06
C TYR A 174 -20.00 -8.31 -6.20
N GLU A 175 -20.65 -8.74 -7.28
CA GLU A 175 -19.99 -9.38 -8.43
C GLU A 175 -19.08 -8.40 -9.16
N GLU A 176 -19.55 -7.18 -9.41
CA GLU A 176 -18.72 -6.13 -10.02
C GLU A 176 -17.52 -5.77 -9.14
N ILE A 177 -17.72 -5.67 -7.83
CA ILE A 177 -16.62 -5.45 -6.88
C ILE A 177 -15.62 -6.61 -6.96
N MET A 178 -16.06 -7.87 -7.01
CA MET A 178 -15.14 -9.01 -7.15
C MET A 178 -14.31 -8.93 -8.42
N VAL A 179 -14.97 -8.67 -9.56
CA VAL A 179 -14.33 -8.65 -10.88
C VAL A 179 -13.32 -7.52 -11.02
N LEU A 180 -13.69 -6.32 -10.57
CA LEU A 180 -12.86 -5.14 -10.76
C LEU A 180 -11.74 -5.04 -9.73
N ILE A 181 -11.97 -5.53 -8.51
CA ILE A 181 -11.00 -5.48 -7.45
C ILE A 181 -10.05 -6.68 -7.51
N TRP A 182 -10.50 -7.89 -7.88
CA TRP A 182 -9.66 -9.09 -8.02
C TRP A 182 -9.77 -9.78 -9.40
N PRO A 183 -9.45 -9.09 -10.51
CA PRO A 183 -9.52 -9.68 -11.84
C PRO A 183 -8.63 -10.93 -11.99
N GLU A 184 -7.52 -10.99 -11.26
CA GLU A 184 -6.57 -12.11 -11.28
C GLU A 184 -7.16 -13.44 -10.79
N ARG A 185 -8.22 -13.39 -9.96
CA ARG A 185 -8.87 -14.60 -9.43
C ARG A 185 -9.94 -15.16 -10.38
N LEU A 186 -10.26 -14.46 -11.46
CA LEU A 186 -11.25 -14.90 -12.46
C LEU A 186 -10.62 -15.61 -13.67
N VAL A 187 -9.33 -15.38 -13.95
CA VAL A 187 -8.66 -15.81 -15.18
C VAL A 187 -7.88 -17.14 -15.01
N GLY A 188 -7.78 -17.66 -13.78
CA GLY A 188 -6.97 -18.84 -13.46
C GLY A 188 -7.77 -20.13 -13.30
N THR A 189 -7.42 -21.15 -14.08
CA THR A 189 -7.90 -22.54 -14.05
C THR A 189 -7.45 -23.33 -12.81
N ASP A 190 -7.22 -22.68 -11.67
CA ASP A 190 -6.75 -23.32 -10.45
C ASP A 190 -7.91 -23.46 -9.45
N LYS A 191 -8.53 -24.65 -9.41
CA LYS A 191 -9.68 -25.00 -8.57
C LYS A 191 -9.38 -24.94 -7.04
N ASN A 192 -8.20 -24.47 -6.65
CA ASN A 192 -7.70 -24.42 -5.29
C ASN A 192 -7.64 -23.00 -4.68
N VAL A 193 -7.97 -21.95 -5.43
CA VAL A 193 -8.14 -20.60 -4.86
C VAL A 193 -9.61 -20.43 -4.47
N PRO A 194 -9.96 -20.17 -3.19
CA PRO A 194 -11.34 -19.91 -2.81
C PRO A 194 -11.89 -18.71 -3.60
N ASP A 195 -13.12 -18.81 -4.09
CA ASP A 195 -13.84 -17.67 -4.67
C ASP A 195 -13.76 -16.49 -3.71
N VAL A 196 -13.58 -15.28 -4.24
CA VAL A 196 -13.61 -14.05 -3.43
C VAL A 196 -14.93 -14.04 -2.67
N GLY A 197 -14.85 -14.18 -1.35
CA GLY A 197 -16.03 -14.26 -0.52
C GLY A 197 -16.59 -12.87 -0.22
N ARG A 198 -17.89 -12.79 0.05
CA ARG A 198 -18.52 -11.57 0.61
C ARG A 198 -17.79 -11.06 1.86
N THR A 199 -17.18 -11.96 2.63
CA THR A 199 -16.38 -11.64 3.82
C THR A 199 -15.16 -10.76 3.50
N GLU A 200 -14.44 -11.02 2.40
CA GLU A 200 -13.28 -10.21 2.01
C GLU A 200 -13.71 -8.80 1.62
N ILE A 201 -14.82 -8.67 0.87
CA ILE A 201 -15.40 -7.37 0.50
C ILE A 201 -15.86 -6.61 1.76
N ASN A 202 -16.54 -7.29 2.68
CA ASN A 202 -16.98 -6.68 3.93
C ASN A 202 -15.81 -6.17 4.77
N ALA A 203 -14.68 -6.89 4.78
CA ALA A 203 -13.46 -6.46 5.44
C ALA A 203 -12.84 -5.21 4.77
N LEU A 204 -12.85 -5.12 3.44
CA LEU A 204 -12.44 -3.90 2.71
C LEU A 204 -13.31 -2.71 3.13
N VAL A 205 -14.64 -2.87 3.08
CA VAL A 205 -15.58 -1.80 3.41
C VAL A 205 -15.43 -1.36 4.87
N TYR A 206 -15.28 -2.30 5.79
CA TYR A 206 -15.06 -1.99 7.20
C TYR A 206 -13.79 -1.12 7.39
N ARG A 207 -12.66 -1.51 6.78
CA ARG A 207 -11.42 -0.73 6.86
C ARG A 207 -11.55 0.62 6.19
N LEU A 208 -12.20 0.67 5.03
CA LEU A 208 -12.43 1.90 4.27
C LEU A 208 -13.23 2.91 5.09
N ARG A 209 -14.38 2.49 5.66
CA ARG A 209 -15.21 3.34 6.52
C ARG A 209 -14.41 3.89 7.70
N LYS A 210 -13.65 3.02 8.37
CA LYS A 210 -12.82 3.40 9.52
C LYS A 210 -11.75 4.43 9.15
N ARG A 211 -11.11 4.29 7.98
CA ARG A 211 -10.04 5.22 7.51
C ARG A 211 -10.57 6.56 7.01
N LEU A 212 -11.80 6.60 6.51
CA LEU A 212 -12.46 7.83 6.06
C LEU A 212 -13.08 8.66 7.20
N GLY A 213 -13.05 8.16 8.44
CA GLY A 213 -13.64 8.82 9.59
C GLY A 213 -15.13 9.12 9.36
N ARG A 214 -15.56 10.36 9.61
CA ARG A 214 -16.94 10.81 9.37
C ARG A 214 -17.43 10.61 7.93
N TYR A 215 -16.52 10.62 6.95
CA TYR A 215 -16.89 10.38 5.54
C TYR A 215 -17.08 8.89 5.23
N GLY A 216 -16.76 7.99 6.16
CA GLY A 216 -17.07 6.58 6.04
C GLY A 216 -18.58 6.32 5.96
N GLU A 217 -19.41 7.19 6.54
CA GLU A 217 -20.88 7.10 6.46
C GLU A 217 -21.38 7.22 5.02
N LYS A 218 -20.63 7.92 4.15
CA LYS A 218 -20.93 8.01 2.71
C LYS A 218 -20.80 6.67 1.98
N VAL A 219 -20.04 5.71 2.52
CA VAL A 219 -20.03 4.35 1.98
C VAL A 219 -21.24 3.62 2.56
N THR A 220 -22.35 3.57 1.83
CA THR A 220 -23.60 2.95 2.28
C THR A 220 -23.72 1.49 1.82
N THR A 221 -24.42 0.69 2.62
CA THR A 221 -24.69 -0.72 2.29
C THR A 221 -26.03 -0.83 1.59
N ILE A 222 -26.05 -1.45 0.40
CA ILE A 222 -27.27 -1.75 -0.33
C ILE A 222 -27.64 -3.22 -0.06
N PRO A 223 -28.69 -3.49 0.74
CA PRO A 223 -29.00 -4.83 1.19
C PRO A 223 -29.09 -5.84 0.06
N ARG A 224 -28.41 -6.98 0.21
CA ARG A 224 -28.38 -8.10 -0.75
C ARG A 224 -27.83 -7.76 -2.15
N TYR A 225 -27.33 -6.55 -2.37
CA TYR A 225 -26.81 -6.13 -3.68
C TYR A 225 -25.33 -5.75 -3.64
N GLY A 226 -24.91 -4.87 -2.73
CA GLY A 226 -23.53 -4.40 -2.65
C GLY A 226 -23.37 -3.12 -1.86
N TYR A 227 -22.59 -2.18 -2.40
CA TYR A 227 -22.22 -0.93 -1.72
C TYR A 227 -22.33 0.27 -2.65
N MET A 228 -22.46 1.46 -2.09
CA MET A 228 -22.58 2.72 -2.83
C MET A 228 -21.80 3.82 -2.12
N TRP A 229 -21.31 4.79 -2.88
CA TRP A 229 -20.90 6.09 -2.34
C TRP A 229 -22.06 7.09 -2.43
N GLU A 230 -22.49 7.65 -1.31
CA GLU A 230 -23.52 8.69 -1.22
C GLU A 230 -22.86 10.07 -1.07
N GLU A 231 -23.13 10.98 -2.00
CA GLU A 231 -22.50 12.31 -2.06
C GLU A 231 -23.16 13.35 -1.16
#